data_AF-A0AAX3MZI8-F1
#
_entry.id   AF-A0AAX3MZI8-F1
#
_cell.length_a   1.000
_cell.length_b   1.000
_cell.length_c   1.000
_cell.angle_alpha   90.00
_cell.angle_beta   90.00
_cell.angle_gamma   90.00
#
_symmetry.space_group_name_H-M   'P 1'
#
loop_
_entity.id
_entity.type
_entity.pdbx_description
1 polymer ?
#
loop_
_entity_poly.entity_id
_entity_poly.type
_entity_poly.pdbx_seq_one_letter_code
_entity_poly.pdbx_strand_id
1 'polypeptide(L)'
;MYVIQNAKITNTTELNGVPCVEVAVEPGQAGDPSLLVYVAQNANGAGLDLHRVVRNHHDLALDWYNDNQNAAFEDATAVAFENSQVVTAEQEKGQFLQSLLNYGTLNQDILSKLQK
;
A
#
# COMPACT_ATOMS: atom_id res chain seq x y z
N MET A 1 3.11 -11.77 -6.27
CA MET A 1 3.86 -11.16 -5.15
C MET A 1 4.63 -9.94 -5.63
N TYR A 2 4.27 -8.76 -5.13
CA TYR A 2 5.00 -7.52 -5.39
C TYR A 2 6.35 -7.55 -4.67
N VAL A 3 7.42 -7.25 -5.40
CA VAL A 3 8.76 -7.05 -4.81
C VAL A 3 8.91 -5.55 -4.55
N ILE A 4 9.11 -5.17 -3.29
CA ILE A 4 9.25 -3.76 -2.90
C ILE A 4 10.64 -3.26 -3.31
N GLN A 5 10.70 -2.33 -4.26
CA GLN A 5 11.95 -1.64 -4.62
C GLN A 5 12.13 -0.39 -3.76
N ASN A 6 11.06 0.37 -3.60
CA ASN A 6 11.04 1.57 -2.78
C ASN A 6 9.71 1.68 -2.03
N ALA A 7 9.75 2.26 -0.84
CA ALA A 7 8.56 2.53 -0.06
C ALA A 7 8.74 3.78 0.81
N LYS A 8 7.73 4.65 0.81
CA LYS A 8 7.79 5.94 1.50
C LYS A 8 6.41 6.33 2.04
N ILE A 9 6.38 6.85 3.27
CA ILE A 9 5.18 7.46 3.84
C ILE A 9 4.86 8.75 3.09
N THR A 10 3.65 8.86 2.58
CA THR A 10 3.17 10.03 1.84
C THR A 10 2.25 10.89 2.69
N ASN A 11 1.34 10.28 3.45
CA ASN A 11 0.34 10.99 4.22
C ASN A 11 -0.12 10.21 5.48
N THR A 12 -0.82 10.90 6.38
CA THR A 12 -1.59 10.30 7.47
C THR A 12 -3.03 10.76 7.32
N THR A 13 -3.95 9.80 7.24
CA THR A 13 -5.36 10.06 6.94
C THR A 13 -6.24 9.17 7.80
N GLU A 14 -7.52 9.50 7.87
CA GLU A 14 -8.53 8.62 8.44
C GLU A 14 -9.32 7.98 7.29
N LEU A 15 -9.51 6.66 7.35
CA LEU A 15 -10.37 5.91 6.43
C LEU A 15 -11.47 5.23 7.23
N ASN A 16 -12.73 5.59 6.97
CA ASN A 16 -13.90 5.02 7.66
C ASN A 16 -13.82 5.09 9.20
N GLY A 17 -13.26 6.17 9.76
CA GLY A 17 -13.07 6.32 11.20
C GLY A 17 -11.84 5.60 11.77
N VAL A 18 -11.01 4.98 10.92
CA VAL A 18 -9.77 4.31 11.31
C VAL A 18 -8.56 5.17 10.94
N PRO A 19 -7.69 5.55 11.89
CA PRO A 19 -6.47 6.26 11.59
C PRO A 19 -5.50 5.36 10.82
N CYS A 20 -5.04 5.84 9.68
CA CYS A 20 -4.22 5.12 8.71
C CYS A 20 -3.01 5.97 8.28
N VAL A 21 -1.89 5.31 8.07
CA VAL A 21 -0.73 5.89 7.38
C VAL A 21 -0.73 5.41 5.94
N GLU A 22 -0.68 6.36 5.02
CA GLU A 22 -0.54 6.08 3.58
C GLU A 22 0.94 5.93 3.24
N VAL A 23 1.25 4.83 2.56
CA VAL A 23 2.60 4.47 2.13
C VAL A 23 2.56 4.23 0.62
N ALA A 24 3.31 5.03 -0.13
CA ALA A 24 3.57 4.77 -1.53
C ALA A 24 4.66 3.71 -1.66
N VAL A 25 4.39 2.70 -2.47
CA VAL A 25 5.27 1.55 -2.73
C VAL A 25 5.51 1.46 -4.23
N GLU A 26 6.78 1.47 -4.63
CA GLU A 26 7.20 1.24 -6.01
C GLU A 26 7.62 -0.22 -6.16
N PRO A 27 6.91 -1.02 -6.98
CA PRO A 27 7.31 -2.39 -7.27
C PRO A 27 8.59 -2.43 -8.11
N GLY A 28 9.43 -3.44 -7.88
CA GLY A 28 10.66 -3.64 -8.64
C GLY A 28 10.49 -4.31 -10.00
N GLN A 29 9.28 -4.74 -10.36
CA GLN A 29 9.00 -5.30 -11.68
C GLN A 29 8.60 -4.18 -12.65
N ALA A 30 9.31 -4.10 -13.78
CA ALA A 30 9.01 -3.11 -14.81
C ALA A 30 7.60 -3.34 -15.38
N GLY A 31 6.76 -2.30 -15.33
CA GLY A 31 5.38 -2.34 -15.82
C GLY A 31 4.32 -2.55 -14.73
N ASP A 32 4.70 -2.88 -13.50
CA ASP A 32 3.77 -2.88 -12.38
C ASP A 32 3.45 -1.44 -11.95
N PRO A 33 2.17 -1.07 -11.75
CA PRO A 33 1.81 0.25 -11.25
C PRO A 33 2.31 0.45 -9.82
N SER A 34 2.59 1.70 -9.45
CA SER A 34 2.88 2.03 -8.05
C SER A 34 1.68 1.68 -7.16
N LEU A 35 1.91 1.35 -5.90
CA LEU A 35 0.84 1.03 -4.96
C LEU A 35 0.75 2.12 -3.88
N LEU A 36 -0.48 2.52 -3.53
CA LEU A 36 -0.77 3.26 -2.32
C LEU A 36 -1.37 2.29 -1.30
N VAL A 37 -0.65 2.09 -0.21
CA VAL A 37 -1.00 1.14 0.83
C VAL A 37 -1.37 1.92 2.09
N TYR A 38 -2.54 1.62 2.63
CA TYR A 38 -3.01 2.21 3.89
C TYR A 38 -2.80 1.22 5.02
N VAL A 39 -1.93 1.58 5.95
CA VAL A 39 -1.58 0.76 7.10
C VAL A 39 -2.23 1.37 8.34
N ALA A 40 -3.00 0.55 9.06
CA ALA A 40 -3.67 0.93 10.30
C ALA A 40 -3.14 0.09 11.46
N GLN A 41 -3.41 0.53 12.68
CA GLN A 41 -3.25 -0.34 13.83
C GLN A 41 -4.32 -1.43 13.79
N ASN A 42 -3.92 -2.68 14.07
CA ASN A 42 -4.86 -3.79 14.19
C ASN A 42 -5.87 -3.49 15.31
N ALA A 43 -7.10 -3.98 15.18
CA ALA A 43 -8.17 -3.82 16.17
C ALA A 43 -7.77 -4.23 17.60
N ASN A 44 -6.83 -5.17 17.74
CA ASN A 44 -6.33 -5.64 19.05
C ASN A 44 -5.16 -4.80 19.59
N GLY A 45 -4.73 -3.74 18.89
CA GLY A 45 -3.63 -2.86 19.28
C GLY A 45 -2.22 -3.47 19.21
N ALA A 46 -2.12 -4.79 19.01
CA ALA A 46 -0.88 -5.56 19.10
C ALA A 46 -0.03 -5.57 17.81
N GLY A 47 -0.47 -4.89 16.75
CA GLY A 47 0.22 -4.90 15.46
C GLY A 47 -0.33 -3.90 14.47
N LEU A 48 0.20 -3.96 13.26
CA LEU A 48 -0.25 -3.19 12.11
C LEU A 48 -0.97 -4.13 11.15
N ASP A 49 -2.03 -3.63 10.51
CA ASP A 49 -2.76 -4.33 9.46
C ASP A 49 -2.79 -3.46 8.20
N LEU A 50 -2.81 -4.14 7.06
CA LEU A 50 -3.07 -3.49 5.79
C LEU A 50 -4.60 -3.31 5.64
N HIS A 51 -5.04 -2.05 5.64
CA HIS A 51 -6.45 -1.66 5.59
C HIS A 51 -6.97 -1.53 4.15
N ARG A 52 -6.16 -0.96 3.24
CA ARG A 52 -6.54 -0.74 1.83
C ARG A 52 -5.32 -0.77 0.92
N VAL A 53 -5.47 -1.30 -0.29
CA VAL A 53 -4.47 -1.22 -1.38
C VAL A 53 -5.10 -0.54 -2.58
N VAL A 54 -4.43 0.45 -3.12
CA VAL A 54 -4.83 1.14 -4.35
C VAL A 54 -3.68 1.04 -5.35
N ARG A 55 -3.94 0.58 -6.57
CA ARG A 55 -2.98 0.70 -7.67
C ARG A 55 -3.05 2.10 -8.24
N ASN A 56 -1.89 2.73 -8.30
CA ASN A 56 -1.68 4.05 -8.85
C ASN A 56 -1.05 3.91 -10.23
N HIS A 57 -1.87 4.15 -11.26
CA HIS A 57 -1.48 4.14 -12.66
C HIS A 57 -1.02 5.52 -13.16
N HIS A 58 -0.88 6.51 -12.25
CA HIS A 58 -0.44 7.85 -12.59
C HIS A 58 1.02 7.81 -13.07
N ASP A 59 1.20 8.02 -14.37
CA ASP A 59 2.50 8.21 -15.00
C ASP A 59 2.79 9.71 -15.08
N LEU A 60 3.72 10.18 -14.24
CA LEU A 60 4.11 11.60 -14.17
C LEU A 60 4.63 12.15 -15.51
N ALA A 61 5.02 11.30 -16.47
CA ALA A 61 5.49 11.74 -17.79
C ALA A 61 4.35 12.03 -18.79
N LEU A 62 3.14 11.51 -18.57
CA LEU A 62 2.04 11.57 -19.54
C LEU A 62 0.86 12.48 -19.14
N ASP A 63 0.78 12.92 -17.88
CA ASP A 63 -0.43 13.56 -17.33
C ASP A 63 -0.57 15.08 -17.56
N TRP A 64 0.14 15.64 -18.53
CA TRP A 64 0.02 17.08 -18.88
C TRP A 64 -1.26 17.42 -19.67
N TYR A 65 -2.08 16.42 -20.01
CA TYR A 65 -3.30 16.60 -20.81
C TYR A 65 -4.53 16.06 -20.08
N ASN A 66 -5.06 16.88 -19.18
CA ASN A 66 -6.44 16.93 -18.69
C ASN A 66 -7.39 15.84 -19.26
N ASP A 67 -7.43 14.67 -18.63
CA ASP A 67 -8.58 13.78 -18.71
C ASP A 67 -8.82 13.13 -17.34
N ASN A 68 -9.73 13.74 -16.59
CA ASN A 68 -10.14 13.34 -15.24
C ASN A 68 -10.94 12.01 -15.22
N GLN A 69 -10.73 11.15 -16.23
CA GLN A 69 -11.61 10.03 -16.63
C GLN A 69 -10.87 8.73 -17.01
N ASN A 70 -9.55 8.64 -16.82
CA ASN A 70 -8.89 7.32 -16.73
C ASN A 70 -8.71 6.98 -15.25
N ALA A 71 -9.00 5.75 -14.84
CA ALA A 71 -8.92 5.31 -13.46
C ALA A 71 -7.47 5.32 -12.96
N ALA A 72 -6.93 6.50 -12.64
CA ALA A 72 -5.58 6.69 -12.14
C ALA A 72 -5.37 5.94 -10.82
N PHE A 73 -6.46 5.68 -10.09
CA PHE A 73 -6.49 4.94 -8.84
C PHE A 73 -7.50 3.80 -8.95
N GLU A 74 -7.03 2.56 -8.89
CA GLU A 74 -7.84 1.35 -8.84
C GLU A 74 -7.81 0.77 -7.41
N ASP A 75 -8.96 0.59 -6.76
CA ASP A 75 -9.01 -0.14 -5.49
C ASP A 75 -8.74 -1.62 -5.74
N ALA A 76 -7.54 -2.05 -5.35
CA ALA A 76 -7.08 -3.41 -5.54
C ALA A 76 -7.09 -4.19 -4.22
N THR A 77 -7.76 -3.73 -3.16
CA THR A 77 -7.68 -4.35 -1.83
C THR A 77 -8.08 -5.83 -1.84
N ALA A 78 -9.09 -6.20 -2.64
CA ALA A 78 -9.53 -7.58 -2.80
C ALA A 78 -8.62 -8.36 -3.77
N VAL A 79 -8.27 -7.76 -4.91
CA VAL A 79 -7.65 -8.47 -6.05
C VAL A 79 -6.12 -8.40 -6.10
N ALA A 80 -5.49 -7.55 -5.29
CA ALA A 80 -4.04 -7.30 -5.36
C ALA A 80 -3.21 -8.55 -5.05
N PHE A 81 -3.75 -9.47 -4.25
CA PHE A 81 -3.08 -10.66 -3.74
C PHE A 81 -3.72 -11.97 -4.23
N GLU A 82 -4.64 -11.91 -5.20
CA GLU A 82 -5.35 -13.10 -5.73
C GLU A 82 -4.59 -13.81 -6.87
N ASN A 83 -3.49 -13.23 -7.34
CA ASN A 83 -2.74 -13.75 -8.50
C ASN A 83 -1.82 -14.94 -8.19
N SER A 84 -1.70 -15.37 -6.93
CA SER A 84 -0.89 -16.52 -6.56
C SER A 84 -1.67 -17.82 -6.68
N GLN A 85 -1.13 -18.79 -7.44
CA GLN A 85 -1.66 -20.15 -7.53
C GLN A 85 -1.22 -21.05 -6.36
N VAL A 86 -0.32 -20.57 -5.50
CA VAL A 86 0.39 -21.39 -4.51
C VAL A 86 0.03 -21.02 -3.06
N VAL A 87 -0.31 -19.76 -2.79
CA VAL A 87 -0.65 -19.26 -1.45
C VAL A 87 -1.98 -18.51 -1.47
N THR A 88 -2.68 -18.47 -0.35
CA THR A 88 -3.94 -17.70 -0.26
C THR A 88 -3.67 -16.20 -0.27
N ALA A 89 -4.65 -15.40 -0.68
CA ALA A 89 -4.54 -13.95 -0.72
C ALA A 89 -4.20 -13.35 0.66
N GLU A 90 -4.71 -13.93 1.75
CA GLU A 90 -4.40 -13.49 3.12
C GLU A 90 -2.93 -13.77 3.51
N GLN A 91 -2.40 -14.92 3.09
CA GLN A 91 -1.00 -15.25 3.32
C GLN A 91 -0.07 -14.31 2.53
N GLU A 92 -0.39 -14.05 1.27
CA GLU A 92 0.39 -13.14 0.43
C GLU A 92 0.32 -11.69 0.96
N LYS A 93 -0.85 -11.25 1.41
CA LYS A 93 -1.04 -9.96 2.10
C LYS A 93 -0.16 -9.85 3.35
N GLY A 94 -0.11 -10.90 4.17
CA GLY A 94 0.72 -10.95 5.38
C GLY A 94 2.22 -10.88 5.07
N GLN A 95 2.68 -11.63 4.05
CA GLN A 95 4.06 -11.59 3.59
C GLN A 95 4.46 -10.22 3.02
N PHE A 96 3.57 -9.61 2.23
CA PHE A 96 3.78 -8.26 1.70
C PHE A 96 3.88 -7.23 2.82
N LEU A 97 2.95 -7.26 3.80
CA LEU A 97 2.98 -6.36 4.95
C LEU A 97 4.28 -6.52 5.75
N GLN A 98 4.71 -7.76 6.01
CA GLN A 98 5.98 -8.01 6.70
C GLN A 98 7.18 -7.45 5.92
N SER A 99 7.19 -7.61 4.59
CA SER A 99 8.24 -7.05 3.73
C SER A 99 8.26 -5.52 3.77
N LEU A 100 7.08 -4.88 3.78
CA LEU A 100 6.94 -3.43 3.87
C LEU A 100 7.44 -2.89 5.21
N LEU A 101 7.09 -3.55 6.32
CA LEU A 101 7.53 -3.15 7.66
C LEU A 101 9.03 -3.35 7.87
N ASN A 102 9.64 -4.33 7.19
CA ASN A 102 11.08 -4.56 7.22
C ASN A 102 11.86 -3.63 6.28
N TYR A 103 11.18 -2.80 5.48
CA TYR A 103 11.85 -1.87 4.57
C TYR A 103 12.33 -0.63 5.33
N GLY A 104 13.64 -0.58 5.60
CA GLY A 104 14.30 0.54 6.26
C GLY A 104 13.74 0.81 7.67
N THR A 105 13.29 2.04 7.92
CA THR A 105 12.71 2.47 9.20
C THR A 105 11.18 2.55 9.19
N LEU A 106 10.52 2.10 8.12
CA LEU A 106 9.09 2.35 7.90
C LEU A 106 8.19 1.89 9.05
N ASN A 107 8.47 0.74 9.67
CA ASN A 107 7.69 0.27 10.82
C ASN A 107 7.69 1.27 11.98
N GLN A 108 8.86 1.81 12.33
CA GLN A 108 8.99 2.79 13.42
C GLN A 108 8.30 4.11 13.05
N ASP A 109 8.44 4.54 11.79
CA ASP A 109 7.84 5.78 11.30
C ASP A 109 6.30 5.71 11.27
N ILE A 110 5.73 4.57 10.84
CA ILE A 110 4.28 4.31 10.85
C ILE A 110 3.75 4.34 12.29
N LEU A 111 4.39 3.61 13.21
CA LEU A 111 3.97 3.56 14.61
C LEU A 111 4.02 4.96 15.25
N SER A 112 5.07 5.74 14.98
CA SER A 112 5.17 7.11 15.49
C SER A 112 4.08 8.04 14.96
N LYS A 113 3.63 7.83 13.71
CA LYS A 113 2.56 8.61 13.08
C LYS A 113 1.18 8.26 13.62
N LEU A 114 0.93 6.99 13.94
CA LEU A 114 -0.37 6.53 14.48
C LEU A 114 -0.58 6.88 15.96
N GLN A 115 0.48 7.16 16.70
CA GLN A 115 0.42 7.54 18.13
C GLN A 115 0.24 9.04 18.39
N LYS A 116 0.18 9.87 17.33
CA LYS A 116 0.00 11.32 17.42
C LYS A 116 -1.45 11.71 17.20
#